data_AF-A0A7W3SX11-F1
#
_entry.id   AF-A0A7W3SX11-F1
#
_cell.length_a   1.000
_cell.length_b   1.000
_cell.length_c   1.000
_cell.angle_alpha   90.00
_cell.angle_beta   90.00
_cell.angle_gamma   90.00
#
_symmetry.space_group_name_H-M   'P 1'
#
loop_
_entity.id
_entity.type
_entity.pdbx_description
1 polymer ?
#
loop_
_entity_poly.entity_id
_entity_poly.type
_entity_poly.pdbx_seq_one_letter_code
_entity_poly.pdbx_strand_id
1 'polypeptide(L)' 'MRTTLDRFYSHVLFDLDGTLTDPKLGITKSVQYELMESSPKYYVESVEELYALFI' A
#
# COMPACT_ATOMS: atom_id res chain seq x y z
N MET A 1 -11.84 40.88 17.05
CA MET A 1 -12.03 39.50 17.53
C MET A 1 -10.97 38.63 16.89
N ARG A 2 -10.04 38.06 17.67
CA ARG A 2 -9.00 37.17 17.17
C ARG A 2 -9.30 35.79 17.74
N THR A 3 -9.85 34.91 16.91
CA THR A 3 -10.17 33.53 17.29
C THR A 3 -9.20 32.61 16.57
N THR A 4 -8.02 32.42 17.14
CA THR A 4 -7.19 31.27 16.78
C THR A 4 -6.50 30.84 18.05
N LEU A 5 -7.02 29.75 18.64
CA LEU A 5 -6.32 29.03 19.69
C LEU A 5 -5.07 28.44 19.04
N ASP A 6 -3.91 28.95 19.43
CA ASP A 6 -2.63 28.38 19.03
C ASP A 6 -2.51 26.99 19.66
N ARG A 7 -2.83 25.95 18.89
CA ARG A 7 -2.73 24.57 19.34
C ARG A 7 -1.34 24.07 19.02
N PHE A 8 -0.47 24.12 20.03
CA PHE A 8 0.81 23.43 20.00
C PHE A 8 0.57 21.93 20.20
N TYR A 9 0.73 21.16 19.12
CA TYR A 9 0.81 19.71 19.21
C TYR A 9 2.24 19.33 19.54
N SER A 10 2.44 18.63 20.66
CA SER A 10 3.76 18.14 21.06
C SER A 10 4.17 16.85 20.34
N HIS A 11 3.18 16.13 19.78
CA HIS A 11 3.38 14.83 19.14
C HIS A 11 2.45 14.71 17.92
N VAL A 12 2.93 14.03 16.89
CA VAL A 12 2.17 13.70 15.67
C VAL A 12 2.22 12.20 15.48
N LEU A 13 1.07 11.59 15.23
CA LEU A 13 0.96 10.17 14.90
C LEU A 13 0.71 10.05 13.40
N PHE A 14 1.52 9.25 12.72
CA PHE A 14 1.33 8.91 11.33
C PHE A 14 0.93 7.44 11.21
N ASP A 15 -0.01 7.16 10.32
CA ASP A 15 -0.17 5.82 9.80
C ASP A 15 1.09 5.42 9.02
N LEU A 16 1.35 4.12 8.93
CA LEU A 16 2.54 3.62 8.23
C LEU A 16 2.23 3.47 6.75
N ASP A 17 1.29 2.59 6.43
CA ASP A 17 0.99 2.16 5.07
C ASP A 17 0.05 3.15 4.38
N GLY A 18 0.48 3.70 3.24
CA GLY A 18 -0.28 4.71 2.51
C GLY A 18 -0.14 6.13 3.07
N THR A 19 0.66 6.32 4.13
CA THR A 19 1.04 7.64 4.67
C THR A 19 2.56 7.84 4.68
N LEU A 20 3.33 6.94 5.32
CA LEU A 20 4.79 7.00 5.35
C LEU A 20 5.45 6.07 4.32
N THR A 21 4.76 5.00 3.92
CA THR A 21 5.25 4.01 2.96
C THR A 21 4.27 3.83 1.81
N ASP A 22 4.81 3.39 0.66
CA ASP A 22 4.00 2.82 -0.42
C ASP A 22 3.97 1.29 -0.25
N PRO A 23 2.91 0.70 0.34
CA PRO A 23 2.83 -0.74 0.59
C PRO A 23 2.62 -1.55 -0.71
N LYS A 24 2.30 -0.87 -1.81
CA LYS A 24 1.85 -1.44 -3.08
C LYS A 24 2.80 -2.51 -3.61
N LEU A 25 4.11 -2.21 -3.63
CA LEU A 25 5.13 -3.13 -4.16
C LEU A 25 5.27 -4.40 -3.30
N GLY A 26 5.22 -4.27 -1.98
CA GLY A 26 5.37 -5.40 -1.05
C GLY A 26 4.21 -6.37 -1.18
N ILE A 27 2.97 -5.84 -1.12
CA ILE A 27 1.74 -6.63 -1.27
C ILE A 27 1.71 -7.32 -2.64
N THR A 28 2.02 -6.59 -3.72
CA THR A 28 2.04 -7.15 -5.08
C THR A 28 2.98 -8.35 -5.17
N LYS A 29 4.22 -8.23 -4.65
CA LYS A 29 5.20 -9.33 -4.71
C LYS A 29 4.78 -10.55 -3.89
N SER A 30 4.22 -10.33 -2.70
CA SER A 30 3.71 -11.42 -1.87
C SER A 30 2.59 -12.19 -2.57
N VAL A 31 1.65 -11.48 -3.20
CA VAL A 31 0.54 -12.10 -3.93
C VAL A 31 1.03 -12.79 -5.22
N GLN A 32 1.95 -12.17 -5.96
CA GLN A 32 2.56 -12.77 -7.15
C GLN A 32 3.28 -14.10 -6.82
N TYR A 33 4.04 -14.12 -5.72
CA TYR A 33 4.75 -15.31 -5.27
C TYR A 33 3.78 -16.46 -4.99
N GLU A 34 2.72 -16.19 -4.22
CA GLU A 34 1.72 -17.21 -3.86
C GLU A 34 0.94 -17.72 -5.09
N LEU A 35 0.59 -16.84 -6.04
CA LEU A 35 -0.13 -17.23 -7.25
C LEU A 35 0.74 -18.12 -8.16
N MET A 36 2.03 -17.81 -8.29
CA MET A 36 2.97 -18.66 -9.04
C MET A 36 3.12 -20.05 -8.41
N GLU A 37 3.14 -20.14 -7.08
CA GLU A 37 3.28 -21.40 -6.36
C GLU A 37 1.99 -22.25 -6.42
N SER A 38 0.84 -21.63 -6.16
CA SER A 38 -0.45 -22.32 -6.05
C SER A 38 -1.13 -22.60 -7.40
N SER A 39 -0.80 -21.87 -8.46
CA SER A 39 -1.43 -22.00 -9.78
C SER A 39 -0.47 -21.57 -10.91
N PRO A 40 0.51 -22.42 -11.28
CA PRO A 40 1.60 -22.08 -12.22
C PRO A 40 1.16 -21.74 -13.65
N LYS A 41 -0.15 -21.79 -13.96
CA LYS A 41 -0.73 -21.40 -15.24
C LYS A 41 -0.95 -19.88 -15.35
N TYR A 42 -0.97 -19.15 -14.23
CA TYR A 42 -1.11 -17.69 -14.22
C TYR A 42 0.27 -17.08 -13.99
N TYR A 43 1.04 -16.95 -15.08
CA TYR A 43 2.25 -16.15 -15.06
C TYR A 43 1.85 -14.68 -15.20
N VAL A 44 2.28 -13.87 -14.24
CA VAL A 44 2.01 -12.43 -14.19
C VAL A 44 3.35 -11.72 -14.33
N GLU A 45 3.59 -11.09 -15.47
CA GLU A 45 4.87 -10.47 -15.83
C GLU A 45 5.04 -9.07 -15.24
N SER A 46 3.92 -8.43 -14.89
CA SER A 46 3.92 -7.06 -14.40
C SER A 46 2.98 -6.83 -13.23
N VAL A 47 3.29 -5.80 -12.44
CA VAL A 47 2.47 -5.35 -11.31
C VAL A 47 1.08 -4.93 -11.81
N GLU A 48 1.02 -4.37 -13.02
CA GLU A 48 -0.17 -3.93 -13.75
C GLU A 48 -1.10 -5.10 -14.14
N GLU A 49 -0.55 -6.21 -14.61
CA GLU A 49 -1.34 -7.43 -14.86
C GLU A 49 -1.91 -8.01 -13.56
N LEU A 50 -1.14 -7.92 -12.47
CA LEU A 50 -1.66 -8.30 -11.16
C LEU A 50 -2.84 -7.43 -10.78
N TYR A 51 -2.74 -6.10 -10.95
CA TYR A 51 -3.88 -5.20 -10.69
C TYR A 51 -5.11 -5.57 -11.48
N ALA A 52 -4.96 -5.85 -12.77
CA ALA A 52 -6.07 -6.23 -13.64
C ALA A 52 -6.82 -7.50 -13.20
N LEU A 53 -6.20 -8.32 -12.33
CA LEU A 53 -6.83 -9.50 -11.74
C LEU A 53 -7.66 -9.20 -10.48
N PHE A 54 -7.41 -8.07 -9.82
CA PHE A 54 -8.01 -7.68 -8.53
C PHE A 54 -9.01 -6.51 -8.62
N ILE A 55 -9.23 -5.96 -9.81
CA ILE A 55 -10.32 -5.01 -10.13
C ILE A 55 -11.40 -5.68 -10.98
#